data_AF-A0A369R951-F1
#
_entry.id   AF-A0A369R951-F1
#
_cell.length_a   1.000
_cell.length_b   1.000
_cell.length_c   1.000
_cell.angle_alpha   90.00
_cell.angle_beta   90.00
_cell.angle_gamma   90.00
#
_symmetry.space_group_name_H-M   'P 1'
#
loop_
_entity.id
_entity.type
_entity.pdbx_description
1 polymer ?
#
loop_
_entity_poly.entity_id
_entity_poly.type
_entity_poly.pdbx_seq_one_letter_code
_entity_poly.pdbx_strand_id
1 'polypeptide(L)'
;MMTTGKKNMLAGTVYFVLTLGLGMFLMKMMQAQDPQWLDSPVRKMLAGAHLHGSLEALLNVVFGYLICRFGSRTPALAQAASWFILFGLLHSGAAYLSGLGLMWAKMVAPFGAVSLITGILLMVPVLAKGVDQTIDERS
;
A
#
# COMPACT_ATOMS: atom_id res chain seq x y z
N MET A 1 6.91 -18.12 6.72
CA MET A 1 5.67 -17.72 6.03
C MET A 1 4.79 -16.82 6.88
N MET A 2 4.42 -17.20 8.12
CA MET A 2 3.65 -16.32 9.01
C MET A 2 4.28 -14.92 9.21
N THR A 3 5.60 -14.81 9.26
CA THR A 3 6.31 -13.53 9.39
C THR A 3 6.19 -12.65 8.15
N THR A 4 6.13 -13.24 6.96
CA THR A 4 5.96 -12.53 5.68
C THR A 4 4.61 -11.80 5.64
N GLY A 5 3.50 -12.53 5.86
CA GLY A 5 2.17 -11.94 5.83
C GLY A 5 1.93 -10.92 6.96
N LYS A 6 2.40 -11.20 8.18
CA LYS A 6 2.26 -10.30 9.34
C LYS A 6 2.89 -8.93 9.09
N LYS A 7 4.05 -8.89 8.42
CA LYS A 7 4.72 -7.64 8.08
C LYS A 7 3.88 -6.79 7.12
N ASN A 8 3.32 -7.39 6.05
CA ASN A 8 2.44 -6.68 5.13
C ASN A 8 1.17 -6.18 5.84
N MET A 9 0.56 -7.01 6.68
CA MET A 9 -0.59 -6.58 7.49
C MET A 9 -0.24 -5.38 8.37
N LEU A 10 0.84 -5.45 9.14
CA LEU A 10 1.25 -4.38 10.05
C LEU A 10 1.55 -3.08 9.29
N ALA A 11 2.40 -3.15 8.27
CA ALA A 11 2.76 -1.98 7.47
C ALA A 11 1.54 -1.39 6.76
N GLY A 12 0.70 -2.25 6.18
CA GLY A 12 -0.55 -1.85 5.54
C GLY A 12 -1.51 -1.15 6.51
N THR A 13 -1.70 -1.69 7.71
CA THR A 13 -2.57 -1.08 8.73
C THR A 13 -2.03 0.28 9.18
N VAL A 14 -0.73 0.39 9.47
CA VAL A 14 -0.11 1.67 9.84
C VAL A 14 -0.27 2.69 8.72
N TYR A 15 0.00 2.26 7.48
CA TYR A 15 -0.11 3.14 6.32
C TYR A 15 -1.56 3.57 6.05
N PHE A 16 -2.53 2.68 6.26
CA PHE A 16 -3.96 2.99 6.18
C PHE A 16 -4.38 4.07 7.18
N VAL A 17 -3.87 4.03 8.42
CA VAL A 17 -4.14 5.07 9.41
C VAL A 17 -3.60 6.42 8.94
N LEU A 18 -2.42 6.46 8.32
CA LEU A 18 -1.86 7.70 7.76
C LEU A 18 -2.71 8.24 6.62
N THR A 19 -3.23 7.38 5.74
CA THR A 19 -4.07 7.81 4.62
C THR A 19 -5.46 8.24 5.08
N LEU A 20 -6.03 7.63 6.12
CA LEU A 20 -7.24 8.11 6.79
C LEU A 20 -7.03 9.49 7.41
N GLY A 21 -5.89 9.70 8.09
CA GLY A 21 -5.48 11.01 8.60
C GLY A 21 -5.44 12.07 7.49
N LEU A 22 -4.88 11.72 6.33
CA LEU A 22 -4.87 12.61 5.17
C LEU A 22 -6.28 12.87 4.62
N GLY A 23 -7.15 11.86 4.59
CA GLY A 23 -8.55 12.03 4.19
C GLY A 23 -9.28 13.03 5.09
N MET A 24 -9.11 12.91 6.41
CA MET A 24 -9.66 13.86 7.38
C MET A 24 -9.12 15.28 7.16
N PHE A 25 -7.82 15.42 6.89
CA PHE A 25 -7.22 16.71 6.56
C PHE A 25 -7.82 17.33 5.28
N LEU A 26 -7.93 16.55 4.19
CA LEU A 26 -8.50 16.99 2.93
C LEU A 26 -9.96 17.45 3.09
N MET A 27 -10.75 16.70 3.86
CA MET A 27 -12.13 17.06 4.18
C MET A 27 -12.21 18.37 4.97
N LYS A 28 -11.36 18.54 5.98
CA LYS A 28 -11.28 19.80 6.75
C LYS A 28 -10.94 20.99 5.84
N MET A 29 -9.95 20.83 4.94
CA MET A 29 -9.56 21.91 4.02
C MET A 29 -10.64 22.20 2.98
N MET A 30 -11.42 21.20 2.56
CA MET A 30 -12.55 21.38 1.67
C MET A 30 -13.67 22.21 2.34
N GLN A 31 -13.92 21.99 3.63
CA GLN A 31 -14.91 22.75 4.41
C GLN A 31 -14.53 24.22 4.60
N ALA A 32 -13.23 24.54 4.62
CA ALA A 32 -12.76 25.92 4.71
C ALA A 32 -13.09 26.76 3.45
N GLN A 33 -13.45 26.12 2.33
CA GLN A 33 -13.86 26.75 1.06
C GLN A 33 -12.88 27.81 0.51
N ASP A 34 -11.59 27.72 0.83
CA ASP A 34 -10.57 28.63 0.30
C ASP A 34 -10.36 28.39 -1.22
N PRO A 35 -10.68 29.37 -2.08
CA PRO A 35 -10.53 29.23 -3.54
C PRO A 35 -9.09 28.89 -3.97
N GLN A 36 -8.08 29.45 -3.29
CA GLN A 36 -6.68 29.20 -3.65
C GLN A 36 -6.28 27.74 -3.39
N TRP A 37 -6.79 27.16 -2.31
CA TRP A 37 -6.57 25.76 -1.98
C TRP A 37 -7.28 24.83 -2.96
N LEU A 38 -8.54 25.15 -3.32
CA LEU A 38 -9.37 24.32 -4.18
C LEU A 38 -8.74 24.11 -5.56
N ASP A 39 -8.06 25.10 -6.12
CA ASP A 39 -7.39 24.94 -7.42
C ASP A 39 -5.92 24.53 -7.32
N SER A 40 -5.39 24.38 -6.10
CA SER A 40 -3.97 24.10 -5.89
C SER A 40 -3.54 22.73 -6.45
N PRO A 41 -2.37 22.67 -7.12
CA PRO A 41 -1.75 21.39 -7.51
C PRO A 41 -1.43 20.49 -6.32
N VAL A 42 -1.12 21.10 -5.17
CA VAL A 42 -0.83 20.40 -3.91
C VAL A 42 -2.05 19.61 -3.44
N ARG A 43 -3.25 20.20 -3.46
CA ARG A 43 -4.49 19.49 -3.12
C ARG A 43 -4.69 18.26 -4.01
N LYS A 44 -4.52 18.41 -5.33
CA LYS A 44 -4.69 17.29 -6.29
C LYS A 44 -3.70 16.16 -5.99
N MET A 45 -2.46 16.50 -5.68
CA MET A 45 -1.43 15.52 -5.32
C MET A 45 -1.72 14.80 -4.00
N LEU A 46 -2.14 15.52 -2.96
CA LEU A 46 -2.55 14.93 -1.69
C LEU A 46 -3.82 14.07 -1.82
N ALA A 47 -4.79 14.50 -2.62
CA ALA A 47 -5.97 13.68 -2.92
C ALA A 47 -5.58 12.38 -3.64
N GLY A 48 -4.65 12.44 -4.60
CA GLY A 48 -4.07 11.25 -5.23
C GLY A 48 -3.36 10.36 -4.23
N ALA A 49 -2.53 10.93 -3.35
CA ALA A 49 -1.83 10.18 -2.30
C ALA A 49 -2.80 9.48 -1.34
N HIS A 50 -3.91 10.13 -0.97
CA HIS A 50 -4.95 9.53 -0.14
C HIS A 50 -5.61 8.33 -0.85
N LEU A 51 -6.01 8.49 -2.11
CA LEU A 51 -6.68 7.43 -2.86
C LEU A 51 -5.76 6.23 -3.10
N HIS A 52 -4.59 6.47 -3.71
CA HIS A 52 -3.62 5.41 -4.00
C HIS A 52 -3.10 4.77 -2.73
N GLY A 53 -2.76 5.57 -1.72
CA GLY A 53 -2.24 5.04 -0.47
C GLY A 53 -3.24 4.15 0.27
N SER A 54 -4.53 4.48 0.22
CA SER A 54 -5.57 3.65 0.82
C SER A 54 -5.71 2.30 0.11
N LEU A 55 -5.59 2.27 -1.22
CA LEU A 55 -5.61 1.02 -2.00
C LEU A 55 -4.34 0.18 -1.79
N GLU A 56 -3.18 0.81 -1.77
CA GLU A 56 -1.89 0.16 -1.50
C GLU A 56 -1.82 -0.43 -0.09
N ALA A 57 -2.36 0.29 0.90
CA ALA A 57 -2.52 -0.20 2.27
C ALA A 57 -3.47 -1.41 2.32
N LEU A 58 -4.64 -1.31 1.68
CA LEU A 58 -5.61 -2.41 1.62
C LEU A 58 -5.01 -3.65 0.95
N LEU A 59 -4.30 -3.48 -0.16
CA LEU A 59 -3.59 -4.56 -0.85
C LEU A 59 -2.60 -5.25 0.09
N ASN A 60 -1.82 -4.49 0.87
CA ASN A 60 -0.89 -5.06 1.85
C ASN A 60 -1.61 -5.86 2.94
N VAL A 61 -2.70 -5.33 3.50
CA VAL A 61 -3.48 -6.02 4.54
C VAL A 61 -4.09 -7.32 4.00
N VAL A 62 -4.76 -7.24 2.85
CA VAL A 62 -5.44 -8.39 2.23
C VAL A 62 -4.43 -9.45 1.81
N PHE A 63 -3.37 -9.06 1.10
CA PHE A 63 -2.35 -10.01 0.64
C PHE A 63 -1.61 -10.66 1.83
N GLY A 64 -1.27 -9.85 2.84
CA GLY A 64 -0.66 -10.36 4.08
C GLY A 64 -1.56 -11.35 4.81
N TYR A 65 -2.86 -11.04 4.92
CA TYR A 65 -3.86 -11.94 5.51
C TYR A 65 -3.95 -13.27 4.75
N LEU A 66 -4.00 -13.23 3.40
CA LEU A 66 -4.05 -14.44 2.57
C LEU A 66 -2.82 -15.33 2.81
N ILE A 67 -1.62 -14.76 2.82
CA ILE A 67 -0.39 -15.51 3.13
C ILE A 67 -0.40 -16.07 4.55
N CYS A 68 -0.88 -15.31 5.53
CA CYS A 68 -0.94 -15.77 6.92
C CYS A 68 -1.94 -16.90 7.13
N ARG A 69 -3.13 -16.79 6.55
CA ARG A 69 -4.23 -17.73 6.76
C ARG A 69 -4.08 -19.02 5.96
N PHE A 70 -3.50 -18.92 4.77
CA PHE A 70 -3.45 -20.00 3.79
C PHE A 70 -2.01 -20.28 3.30
N GLY A 71 -0.93 -19.71 3.84
CA GLY A 71 0.43 -20.06 3.39
C GLY A 71 0.74 -19.73 1.92
N SER A 72 1.64 -20.49 1.27
CA SER A 72 1.90 -20.43 -0.17
C SER A 72 2.76 -21.62 -0.61
N ARG A 73 2.40 -22.26 -1.71
CA ARG A 73 3.19 -23.35 -2.33
C ARG A 73 4.56 -22.93 -2.84
N THR A 74 4.76 -21.63 -3.01
CA THR A 74 6.02 -21.04 -3.51
C THR A 74 6.50 -19.94 -2.57
N PRO A 75 7.12 -20.29 -1.42
CA PRO A 75 7.45 -19.34 -0.37
C PRO A 75 8.36 -18.18 -0.84
N ALA A 76 9.33 -18.48 -1.71
CA ALA A 76 10.24 -17.46 -2.26
C ALA A 76 9.49 -16.42 -3.12
N LEU A 77 8.53 -16.87 -3.92
CA LEU A 77 7.73 -16.00 -4.78
C LEU A 77 6.77 -15.14 -3.97
N ALA A 78 6.13 -15.72 -2.95
CA ALA A 78 5.29 -14.98 -2.01
C ALA A 78 6.09 -13.94 -1.21
N GLN A 79 7.33 -14.26 -0.84
CA GLN A 79 8.23 -13.33 -0.15
C GLN A 79 8.70 -12.20 -1.07
N ALA A 80 9.01 -12.49 -2.34
CA ALA A 80 9.34 -11.46 -3.33
C ALA A 80 8.14 -10.52 -3.55
N ALA A 81 6.96 -11.07 -3.83
CA ALA A 81 5.73 -10.29 -3.99
C ALA A 81 5.44 -9.41 -2.76
N SER A 82 5.58 -9.97 -1.55
CA SER A 82 5.43 -9.24 -0.28
C SER A 82 6.33 -8.01 -0.19
N TRP A 83 7.62 -8.16 -0.51
CA TRP A 83 8.56 -7.05 -0.50
C TRP A 83 8.27 -6.02 -1.59
N PHE A 84 7.98 -6.44 -2.81
CA PHE A 84 7.65 -5.53 -3.90
C PHE A 84 6.37 -4.70 -3.61
N ILE A 85 5.34 -5.32 -3.02
CA ILE A 85 4.12 -4.61 -2.61
C ILE A 85 4.39 -3.63 -1.44
N LEU A 86 5.31 -3.97 -0.53
CA LEU A 86 5.73 -3.05 0.55
C LEU A 86 6.53 -1.86 0.02
N PHE A 87 7.50 -2.09 -0.86
CA PHE A 87 8.21 -1.01 -1.55
C PHE A 87 7.27 -0.20 -2.46
N GLY A 88 6.17 -0.82 -2.91
CA GLY A 88 5.08 -0.14 -3.61
C GLY A 88 4.50 1.05 -2.86
N LEU A 89 4.51 1.03 -1.52
CA LEU A 89 4.04 2.15 -0.68
C LEU A 89 4.79 3.47 -0.95
N LEU A 90 6.02 3.40 -1.50
CA LEU A 90 6.76 4.60 -1.91
C LEU A 90 6.06 5.38 -3.02
N HIS A 91 5.16 4.76 -3.80
CA HIS A 91 4.44 5.43 -4.87
C HIS A 91 3.54 6.54 -4.32
N SER A 92 2.53 6.16 -3.52
CA SER A 92 1.65 7.13 -2.88
C SER A 92 2.34 7.88 -1.74
N GLY A 93 3.32 7.26 -1.08
CA GLY A 93 4.04 7.87 0.06
C GLY A 93 4.92 9.03 -0.38
N ALA A 94 5.53 8.94 -1.56
CA ALA A 94 6.25 10.05 -2.17
C ALA A 94 5.33 11.23 -2.49
N ALA A 95 4.13 10.95 -3.02
CA ALA A 95 3.14 11.98 -3.30
C ALA A 95 2.63 12.64 -2.02
N TYR A 96 2.41 11.86 -0.96
CA TYR A 96 2.07 12.35 0.38
C TYR A 96 3.15 13.32 0.89
N LEU A 97 4.41 12.87 0.95
CA LEU A 97 5.53 13.66 1.48
C LEU A 97 5.78 14.91 0.63
N SER A 98 5.71 14.78 -0.69
CA SER A 98 5.85 15.93 -1.57
C SER A 98 4.72 16.95 -1.39
N GLY A 99 3.50 16.51 -1.08
CA GLY A 99 2.39 17.41 -0.77
C GLY A 99 2.56 18.17 0.54
N LEU A 100 3.38 17.63 1.45
CA LEU A 100 3.82 18.33 2.67
C LEU A 100 5.05 19.24 2.44
N GLY A 101 5.52 19.37 1.21
CA GLY A 101 6.65 20.25 0.85
C GLY A 101 8.00 19.55 0.68
N LEU A 102 8.10 18.23 0.91
CA LEU A 102 9.33 17.46 0.68
C LEU A 102 9.48 17.12 -0.80
N MET A 103 9.87 18.11 -1.60
CA MET A 103 9.90 18.00 -3.07
C MET A 103 10.79 16.89 -3.63
N TRP A 104 11.88 16.56 -2.93
CA TRP A 104 12.78 15.46 -3.31
C TRP A 104 12.08 14.09 -3.29
N ALA A 105 10.99 13.94 -2.52
CA ALA A 105 10.24 12.69 -2.44
C ALA A 105 9.67 12.28 -3.81
N LYS A 106 9.39 13.22 -4.71
CA LYS A 106 8.92 12.91 -6.08
C LYS A 106 9.89 12.03 -6.85
N MET A 107 11.19 12.10 -6.55
CA MET A 107 12.21 11.29 -7.23
C MET A 107 12.06 9.79 -6.92
N VAL A 108 11.45 9.44 -5.77
CA VAL A 108 11.29 8.03 -5.38
C VAL A 108 9.94 7.41 -5.80
N ALA A 109 8.97 8.23 -6.19
CA ALA A 109 7.64 7.77 -6.61
C ALA A 109 7.66 6.76 -7.78
N PRO A 110 8.51 6.93 -8.83
CA PRO A 110 8.56 5.97 -9.94
C PRO A 110 9.06 4.59 -9.51
N PHE A 111 10.03 4.52 -8.60
CA PHE A 111 10.52 3.23 -8.08
C PHE A 111 9.43 2.50 -7.29
N GLY A 112 8.64 3.24 -6.51
CA GLY A 112 7.45 2.69 -5.86
C GLY A 112 6.44 2.14 -6.87
N ALA A 113 6.14 2.88 -7.94
CA ALA A 113 5.20 2.44 -8.97
C ALA A 113 5.65 1.14 -9.67
N VAL A 114 6.91 1.09 -10.11
CA VAL A 114 7.49 -0.11 -10.73
C VAL A 114 7.44 -1.28 -9.75
N SER A 115 7.82 -1.05 -8.50
CA SER A 115 7.78 -2.07 -7.45
C SER A 115 6.37 -2.61 -7.23
N LEU A 116 5.36 -1.72 -7.18
CA LEU A 116 3.97 -2.11 -6.99
C LEU A 116 3.48 -2.97 -8.16
N ILE A 117 3.76 -2.56 -9.41
CA ILE A 117 3.39 -3.31 -10.61
C ILE A 117 4.04 -4.70 -10.58
N THR A 118 5.36 -4.77 -10.31
CA THR A 118 6.07 -6.05 -10.19
C THR A 118 5.46 -6.92 -9.10
N GLY A 119 5.15 -6.35 -7.93
CA GLY A 119 4.52 -7.07 -6.82
C GLY A 119 3.17 -7.67 -7.16
N ILE A 120 2.31 -6.90 -7.85
CA ILE A 120 1.00 -7.36 -8.33
C ILE A 120 1.18 -8.50 -9.36
N LEU A 121 2.11 -8.37 -10.29
CA LEU A 121 2.39 -9.43 -11.28
C LEU A 121 2.87 -10.73 -10.62
N LEU A 122 3.73 -10.63 -9.59
CA LEU A 122 4.20 -11.79 -8.84
C LEU A 122 3.11 -12.41 -7.95
N MET A 123 2.10 -11.63 -7.55
CA MET A 123 0.96 -12.13 -6.79
C MET A 123 0.09 -13.10 -7.63
N VAL A 124 -0.04 -12.87 -8.94
CA VAL A 124 -0.85 -13.73 -9.84
C VAL A 124 -0.48 -15.22 -9.74
N PRO A 125 0.78 -15.65 -9.98
CA PRO A 125 1.16 -17.06 -9.86
C PRO A 125 1.07 -17.59 -8.42
N VAL A 126 1.26 -16.73 -7.40
CA VAL A 126 1.10 -17.12 -5.99
C VAL A 126 -0.36 -17.49 -5.69
N LEU A 127 -1.31 -16.72 -6.22
CA LEU A 127 -2.74 -17.00 -6.07
C LEU A 127 -3.20 -18.15 -6.98
N ALA A 128 -2.72 -18.22 -8.23
CA ALA A 128 -3.11 -19.23 -9.21
C ALA A 128 -2.64 -20.64 -8.85
N LYS A 129 -1.43 -20.78 -8.29
CA LYS A 129 -0.94 -22.08 -7.80
C LYS A 129 -1.68 -22.55 -6.54
N GLY A 130 -2.51 -21.68 -5.95
CA GLY A 130 -3.23 -21.93 -4.72
C GLY A 130 -2.41 -21.56 -3.50
N VAL A 131 -3.13 -21.05 -2.51
CA VAL A 131 -2.63 -20.74 -1.17
C VAL A 131 -2.87 -22.02 -0.34
N ASP A 132 -1.82 -22.62 0.22
CA ASP A 132 -1.88 -23.88 0.99
C ASP A 132 -2.83 -23.84 2.21
N GLN A 133 -3.93 -24.56 2.14
CA GLN A 133 -4.94 -24.64 3.22
C GLN A 133 -4.48 -25.43 4.47
N THR A 134 -3.18 -25.55 4.74
CA THR A 134 -2.63 -26.33 5.87
C THR A 134 -2.79 -25.62 7.22
N ILE A 135 -4.02 -25.30 7.61
CA ILE A 135 -4.43 -25.14 9.01
C ILE A 135 -5.86 -25.68 9.13
N ASP A 136 -6.00 -27.00 9.29
CA ASP A 136 -6.68 -27.66 10.42
C ASP A 136 -6.85 -29.19 10.16
N GLU A 137 -5.93 -30.00 10.71
CA GLU A 137 -6.24 -31.41 11.02
C GLU A 137 -5.74 -31.83 12.43
N ARG A 138 -5.19 -30.91 13.23
CA ARG A 138 -4.75 -31.20 14.60
C ARG A 138 -4.73 -29.93 15.46
N SER A 139 -5.86 -29.61 16.09
CA SER A 139 -5.89 -29.00 17.42
C SER A 139 -7.18 -29.37 18.14
#